data_AF-A0A2V7EF01-F1
#
_entry.id   AF-A0A2V7EF01-F1
#
_cell.length_a   1.000
_cell.length_b   1.000
_cell.length_c   1.000
_cell.angle_alpha   90.00
_cell.angle_beta   90.00
_cell.angle_gamma   90.00
#
_symmetry.space_group_name_H-M   'P 1'
#
loop_
_entity.id
_entity.type
_entity.pdbx_description
1 polymer ?
#
loop_
_entity_poly.entity_id
_entity_poly.type
_entity_poly.pdbx_seq_one_letter_code
_entity_poly.pdbx_strand_id
1 'polypeptide(L)'
;MESSRTDIAARPINRSWIWLGVILLGVGLSGHLLAARAIGGYYIAYRDHIAGFLLLTLVAGLIIAALGWRFWKGRHDITLLILGVVQTLIGIMIYINRFNIH
;
A
#
# COMPACT_ATOMS: atom_id res chain seq x y z
N MET A 1 13.78 46.32 0.90
CA MET A 1 12.56 45.60 1.35
C MET A 1 11.75 45.27 0.10
N GLU A 2 11.01 44.16 0.08
CA GLU A 2 10.49 43.44 -1.12
C GLU A 2 11.60 42.64 -1.84
N SER A 3 11.53 41.33 -2.11
CA SER A 3 10.43 40.36 -2.19
C SER A 3 11.00 38.96 -1.89
N SER A 4 10.65 38.39 -0.74
CA SER A 4 11.04 37.03 -0.31
C SER A 4 9.80 36.14 -0.12
N ARG A 5 8.95 36.07 -1.16
CA ARG A 5 7.67 35.33 -1.10
C ARG A 5 7.24 34.65 -2.42
N THR A 6 8.14 34.00 -3.17
CA THR A 6 7.71 33.30 -4.39
C THR A 6 8.19 31.86 -4.58
N ASP A 7 8.85 31.23 -3.60
CA ASP A 7 9.35 29.86 -3.79
C ASP A 7 8.77 28.83 -2.81
N ILE A 8 7.49 28.98 -2.42
CA ILE A 8 6.68 27.77 -2.18
C ILE A 8 6.22 27.29 -3.55
N ALA A 9 7.18 26.93 -4.40
CA ALA A 9 6.94 26.23 -5.63
C ALA A 9 6.13 24.99 -5.26
N ALA A 10 4.87 24.96 -5.67
CA ALA A 10 4.04 23.76 -5.59
C ALA A 10 4.80 22.67 -6.32
N ARG A 11 5.50 21.81 -5.56
CA ARG A 11 6.34 20.76 -6.14
C ARG A 11 5.44 19.94 -7.07
N PRO A 12 5.78 19.83 -8.36
CA PRO A 12 4.96 19.04 -9.28
C PRO A 12 4.87 17.63 -8.73
N ILE A 13 3.65 17.07 -8.73
CA ILE A 13 3.40 15.69 -8.33
C ILE A 13 4.32 14.81 -9.19
N ASN A 14 5.34 14.23 -8.57
CA ASN A 14 6.36 13.51 -9.30
C ASN A 14 5.79 12.15 -9.68
N ARG A 15 5.45 11.98 -10.96
CA ARG A 15 4.76 10.79 -11.51
C ARG A 15 5.46 9.47 -11.15
N SER A 16 6.77 9.52 -10.92
CA SER A 16 7.59 8.38 -10.47
C SER A 16 7.15 7.83 -9.11
N TRP A 17 6.73 8.66 -8.16
CA TRP A 17 6.27 8.20 -6.83
C TRP A 17 4.91 7.51 -6.90
N ILE A 18 4.02 7.97 -7.79
CA ILE A 18 2.75 7.29 -8.07
C ILE A 18 3.01 5.91 -8.63
N TRP A 19 3.87 5.81 -9.65
CA TRP A 19 4.26 4.52 -10.23
C TRP A 19 4.90 3.59 -9.20
N LEU A 20 5.77 4.12 -8.33
CA LEU A 20 6.35 3.35 -7.24
C LEU A 20 5.25 2.80 -6.31
N GLY A 21 4.31 3.63 -5.87
CA GLY A 21 3.16 3.20 -5.08
C GLY A 21 2.34 2.09 -5.76
N VAL A 22 2.06 2.22 -7.06
CA VAL A 22 1.36 1.19 -7.84
C VAL A 22 2.16 -0.12 -7.89
N ILE A 23 3.47 -0.06 -8.10
CA ILE A 23 4.34 -1.23 -8.11
C ILE A 23 4.31 -1.92 -6.75
N LEU A 24 4.47 -1.17 -5.64
CA LEU A 24 4.41 -1.75 -4.31
C LEU A 24 3.05 -2.38 -3.99
N LEU A 25 1.94 -1.78 -4.43
CA LEU A 25 0.62 -2.40 -4.29
C LEU A 25 0.53 -3.72 -5.06
N GLY A 26 1.03 -3.76 -6.29
CA GLY A 26 1.07 -4.98 -7.10
C GLY A 26 1.93 -6.07 -6.47
N VAL A 27 3.11 -5.72 -5.93
CA VAL A 27 4.00 -6.65 -5.21
C VAL A 27 3.34 -7.18 -3.93
N GLY A 28 2.74 -6.30 -3.12
CA GLY A 28 2.00 -6.69 -1.92
C GLY A 28 0.89 -7.68 -2.25
N LEU A 29 0.00 -7.33 -3.20
CA LEU A 29 -1.09 -8.21 -3.66
C LEU A 29 -0.55 -9.57 -4.14
N SER A 30 0.52 -9.56 -4.94
CA SER A 30 1.12 -10.81 -5.45
C SER A 30 1.65 -11.69 -4.32
N GLY A 31 2.29 -11.11 -3.29
CA GLY A 31 2.74 -11.83 -2.11
C GLY A 31 1.61 -12.53 -1.36
N HIS A 32 0.47 -11.85 -1.19
CA HIS A 32 -0.73 -12.41 -0.57
C HIS A 32 -1.36 -13.53 -1.42
N LEU A 33 -1.42 -13.40 -2.74
CA LEU A 33 -1.94 -14.44 -3.63
C LEU A 33 -1.06 -15.70 -3.62
N LEU A 34 0.26 -15.52 -3.61
CA LEU A 34 1.21 -16.62 -3.50
C LEU A 34 1.11 -17.32 -2.14
N ALA A 35 1.00 -16.55 -1.05
CA ALA A 35 0.78 -17.09 0.30
C ALA A 35 -0.54 -17.86 0.38
N ALA A 36 -1.65 -17.30 -0.14
CA ALA A 36 -2.96 -17.94 -0.17
C ALA A 36 -2.94 -19.27 -0.92
N ARG A 37 -2.33 -19.29 -2.12
CA ARG A 37 -2.17 -20.51 -2.93
C ARG A 37 -1.37 -21.57 -2.18
N ALA A 38 -0.36 -21.15 -1.43
CA ALA A 38 0.58 -22.03 -0.77
C ALA A 38 0.12 -22.53 0.62
N ILE A 39 -0.89 -21.90 1.23
CA ILE A 39 -1.51 -22.30 2.51
C ILE A 39 -2.75 -23.19 2.28
N GLY A 40 -3.52 -22.92 1.24
CA GLY A 40 -4.87 -23.47 1.14
C GLY A 40 -4.99 -24.84 0.49
N GLY A 41 -4.53 -25.00 -0.76
CA GLY A 41 -4.91 -26.13 -1.64
C GLY A 41 -6.42 -26.23 -1.96
N TYR A 42 -7.27 -25.87 -1.00
CA TYR A 42 -8.71 -25.79 -1.01
C TYR A 42 -9.19 -24.37 -1.34
N TYR A 43 -10.18 -24.31 -2.23
CA TYR A 43 -10.77 -23.08 -2.77
C TYR A 43 -11.29 -22.09 -1.70
N ILE A 44 -11.74 -22.59 -0.54
CA ILE A 44 -12.32 -21.78 0.54
C ILE A 44 -11.25 -20.96 1.26
N ALA A 45 -10.11 -21.57 1.64
CA ALA A 45 -9.01 -20.88 2.29
C ALA A 45 -8.38 -19.79 1.40
N TYR A 46 -8.36 -20.02 0.08
CA TYR A 46 -7.90 -19.02 -0.89
C TYR A 46 -8.85 -17.81 -0.95
N ARG A 47 -10.17 -18.05 -0.96
CA ARG A 47 -11.18 -16.98 -0.94
C ARG A 47 -11.14 -16.14 0.32
N ASP A 48 -11.06 -16.78 1.49
CA ASP A 48 -11.03 -16.08 2.78
C ASP A 48 -9.76 -15.23 2.92
N HIS A 49 -8.62 -15.72 2.41
CA HIS A 49 -7.37 -14.97 2.42
C HIS A 49 -7.42 -13.75 1.49
N ILE A 50 -7.98 -13.89 0.29
CA ILE A 50 -8.19 -12.77 -0.64
C ILE A 50 -9.18 -11.77 -0.06
N ALA A 51 -10.29 -12.24 0.52
CA ALA A 51 -11.28 -11.38 1.14
C ALA A 51 -10.67 -10.59 2.31
N GLY A 52 -9.88 -11.23 3.16
CA GLY A 52 -9.13 -10.58 4.22
C GLY A 52 -8.15 -9.53 3.68
N PHE A 53 -7.41 -9.84 2.61
CA PHE A 53 -6.51 -8.89 1.95
C PHE A 53 -7.25 -7.66 1.39
N LEU A 54 -8.35 -7.88 0.69
CA LEU A 54 -9.16 -6.80 0.12
C LEU A 54 -9.72 -5.91 1.22
N LEU A 55 -10.23 -6.49 2.30
CA LEU A 55 -10.75 -5.76 3.45
C LEU A 55 -9.66 -4.93 4.14
N LEU A 56 -8.49 -5.52 4.40
CA LEU A 56 -7.34 -4.80 4.95
C LEU A 56 -6.88 -3.67 4.04
N THR A 57 -6.78 -3.92 2.73
CA THR A 57 -6.39 -2.90 1.75
C THR A 57 -7.39 -1.76 1.69
N LEU A 58 -8.68 -2.06 1.73
CA LEU A 58 -9.73 -1.07 1.71
C LEU A 58 -9.72 -0.23 2.99
N VAL A 59 -9.68 -0.87 4.16
CA VAL A 59 -9.67 -0.18 5.47
C VAL A 59 -8.41 0.66 5.63
N ALA A 60 -7.22 0.10 5.37
CA ALA A 60 -5.97 0.84 5.41
C ALA A 60 -5.93 1.96 4.37
N GLY A 61 -6.43 1.67 3.15
CA GLY A 61 -6.67 2.62 2.07
C GLY A 61 -7.44 3.85 2.53
N LEU A 62 -8.59 3.61 3.15
CA LEU A 62 -9.51 4.62 3.63
C LEU A 62 -8.90 5.45 4.76
N ILE A 63 -8.21 4.80 5.71
CA ILE A 63 -7.53 5.49 6.81
C ILE A 63 -6.40 6.37 6.28
N ILE A 64 -5.52 5.82 5.44
CA ILE A 64 -4.36 6.54 4.89
C ILE A 64 -4.82 7.64 3.93
N ALA A 65 -5.90 7.44 3.18
CA ALA A 65 -6.51 8.47 2.34
C ALA A 65 -7.18 9.57 3.17
N ALA A 66 -7.89 9.24 4.25
CA ALA A 66 -8.52 10.23 5.14
C ALA A 66 -7.48 11.06 5.89
N LEU A 67 -6.43 10.41 6.43
CA LEU A 67 -5.29 11.10 7.02
C LEU A 67 -4.57 11.93 5.94
N GLY A 68 -4.35 11.38 4.76
CA GLY A 68 -3.71 12.09 3.66
C GLY A 68 -4.51 13.30 3.20
N TRP A 69 -5.83 13.20 3.13
CA TRP A 69 -6.70 14.33 2.82
C TRP A 69 -6.58 15.44 3.87
N ARG A 70 -6.48 15.08 5.15
CA ARG A 70 -6.39 16.03 6.26
C ARG A 70 -5.01 16.68 6.39
N PHE A 71 -3.94 15.92 6.17
CA PHE A 71 -2.56 16.32 6.49
C PHE A 71 -1.70 16.63 5.25
N TRP A 72 -2.01 16.03 4.10
CA TRP A 72 -1.27 16.17 2.85
C TRP A 72 -2.13 16.89 1.82
N LYS A 73 -2.22 18.24 1.91
CA LYS A 73 -2.90 19.15 0.95
C LYS A 73 -2.64 18.79 -0.54
N GLY A 74 -3.36 17.82 -1.10
CA GLY A 74 -3.22 17.36 -2.49
C GLY A 74 -2.02 16.46 -2.83
N ARG A 75 -1.23 15.96 -1.87
CA ARG A 75 -0.07 15.08 -2.14
C ARG A 75 -0.45 13.60 -2.11
N HIS A 76 -1.28 13.19 -3.07
CA HIS A 76 -1.79 11.82 -3.22
C HIS A 76 -0.69 10.78 -3.50
N ASP A 77 0.46 11.20 -4.01
CA ASP A 77 1.65 10.39 -4.20
C ASP A 77 2.16 9.77 -2.89
N ILE A 78 2.09 10.52 -1.79
CA ILE A 78 2.50 10.05 -0.45
C ILE A 78 1.53 8.99 0.07
N THR A 79 0.21 9.20 -0.10
CA THR A 79 -0.83 8.23 0.27
C THR A 79 -0.63 6.89 -0.42
N LEU A 80 -0.41 6.91 -1.74
CA LEU A 80 -0.16 5.69 -2.53
C LEU A 80 1.12 4.98 -2.09
N LEU A 81 2.16 5.75 -1.79
CA LEU A 81 3.42 5.18 -1.32
C LEU A 81 3.27 4.46 0.01
N ILE A 82 2.62 5.11 0.98
CA ILE A 82 2.42 4.54 2.32
C ILE A 82 1.56 3.28 2.22
N LEU A 83 0.51 3.30 1.39
CA LEU A 83 -0.30 2.12 1.14
C LEU A 83 0.51 0.97 0.54
N GLY A 84 1.33 1.27 -0.46
CA GLY A 84 2.23 0.28 -1.07
C GLY A 84 3.22 -0.31 -0.07
N VAL A 85 3.85 0.53 0.74
CA VAL A 85 4.81 0.09 1.77
C VAL A 85 4.13 -0.81 2.79
N VAL A 86 2.99 -0.38 3.34
CA VAL A 86 2.22 -1.17 4.30
C VAL A 86 1.85 -2.52 3.70
N GLN A 87 1.37 -2.57 2.46
CA GLN A 87 1.01 -3.85 1.85
C GLN A 87 2.19 -4.77 1.56
N THR A 88 3.32 -4.19 1.15
CA THR A 88 4.56 -4.97 0.94
C THR A 88 5.05 -5.58 2.24
N LEU A 89 5.05 -4.80 3.34
CA LEU A 89 5.47 -5.29 4.65
C LEU A 89 4.57 -6.40 5.18
N ILE A 90 3.24 -6.26 5.06
CA ILE A 90 2.29 -7.30 5.47
C ILE A 90 2.49 -8.57 4.63
N GLY A 91 2.63 -8.43 3.31
CA GLY A 91 2.88 -9.56 2.41
C GLY A 91 4.17 -10.32 2.76
N ILE A 92 5.26 -9.58 3.03
CA ILE A 92 6.53 -10.17 3.48
C ILE A 92 6.37 -10.87 4.84
N MET A 93 5.69 -10.24 5.81
CA MET A 93 5.48 -10.83 7.13
C MET A 93 4.74 -12.15 7.05
N ILE A 94 3.66 -12.23 6.28
CA ILE A 94 2.89 -13.46 6.07
C ILE A 94 3.74 -14.52 5.37
N TYR A 95 4.51 -14.12 4.35
CA TYR A 95 5.44 -15.01 3.67
C TYR A 95 6.45 -15.61 4.64
N ILE A 96 7.12 -14.80 5.47
CA ILE A 96 8.09 -15.28 6.47
C ILE A 96 7.41 -16.19 7.48
N ASN A 97 6.25 -15.78 8.01
CA ASN A 97 5.53 -16.55 9.03
C ASN A 97 5.12 -17.94 8.50
N ARG A 98 4.79 -18.07 7.21
CA ARG A 98 4.54 -19.38 6.57
C ARG A 98 5.72 -20.34 6.69
N PHE A 99 6.97 -19.88 6.56
CA PHE A 99 8.14 -20.76 6.63
C PHE A 99 8.67 -20.95 8.05
N ASN A 100 8.20 -20.15 9.01
CA ASN A 100 8.60 -20.24 10.43
C ASN A 100 7.65 -21.14 11.26
N ILE A 101 6.48 -21.49 10.72
CA ILE A 101 5.61 -22.51 11.31
C ILE A 101 6.06 -23.87 10.74
N HIS A 102 6.95 -24.54 11.47
CA HIS A 102 7.23 -25.98 11.35
C HIS A 102 6.32 -26.75 12.30
#